data_AF-A0A922VK56-F1
#
_entry.id   AF-A0A922VK56-F1
#
_cell.length_a   1.000
_cell.length_b   1.000
_cell.length_c   1.000
_cell.angle_alpha   90.00
_cell.angle_beta   90.00
_cell.angle_gamma   90.00
#
_symmetry.space_group_name_H-M   'P 1'
#
loop_
_entity.id
_entity.type
_entity.pdbx_description
1 polymer ?
#
loop_
_entity_poly.entity_id
_entity_poly.type
_entity_poly.pdbx_seq_one_letter_code
_entity_poly.pdbx_strand_id
1 'polypeptide(L)'
;MHSSLIGKVEKANRYARELDRISIDRVSLTFRGDNDTHHVSLDAGQWHCTCHYFESWGACVHLLALQKVFGVMLPEDAQVSIFGQASAVPTA
;
A
#
# COMPACT_ATOMS: atom_id res chain seq x y z
N MET A 1 -11.35 -32.26 -20.53
CA MET A 1 -10.08 -31.82 -19.87
C MET A 1 -9.91 -30.30 -19.74
N HIS A 2 -10.78 -29.44 -20.30
CA HIS A 2 -10.73 -27.96 -20.07
C HIS A 2 -11.41 -27.48 -18.78
N SER A 3 -12.16 -28.34 -18.09
CA SER A 3 -12.91 -28.00 -16.87
C SER A 3 -12.02 -27.55 -15.72
N SER A 4 -10.78 -28.05 -15.63
CA SER A 4 -9.84 -27.65 -14.58
C SER A 4 -9.28 -26.23 -14.78
N LEU A 5 -9.18 -25.75 -16.02
CA LEU A 5 -8.75 -24.38 -16.32
C LEU A 5 -9.87 -23.37 -16.07
N ILE A 6 -11.09 -23.69 -16.50
CA ILE A 6 -12.27 -22.85 -16.24
C ILE A 6 -12.45 -22.65 -14.73
N GLY A 7 -12.42 -23.74 -13.95
CA GLY A 7 -12.54 -23.65 -12.49
C GLY A 7 -11.38 -22.89 -11.82
N LYS A 8 -10.17 -22.88 -12.40
CA LYS A 8 -9.05 -22.04 -11.91
C LYS A 8 -9.29 -20.56 -12.18
N VAL A 9 -9.81 -20.21 -13.36
CA VAL A 9 -10.14 -18.82 -13.72
C VAL A 9 -11.27 -18.28 -12.84
N GLU A 10 -12.31 -19.08 -12.59
CA GLU A 10 -13.40 -18.72 -11.67
C GLU A 10 -12.88 -18.46 -10.24
N LYS A 11 -12.01 -19.35 -9.73
CA LYS A 11 -11.38 -19.16 -8.42
C LYS A 11 -10.52 -17.91 -8.37
N ALA A 12 -9.69 -17.65 -9.38
CA ALA A 12 -8.86 -16.45 -9.45
C ALA A 12 -9.72 -15.17 -9.42
N ASN A 13 -10.81 -15.15 -10.21
CA ASN A 13 -11.77 -14.05 -10.20
C ASN A 13 -12.42 -13.85 -8.82
N ARG A 14 -12.79 -14.93 -8.14
CA ARG A 14 -13.34 -14.85 -6.78
C ARG A 14 -12.30 -14.30 -5.79
N TYR A 15 -11.08 -14.82 -5.78
CA TYR A 15 -10.03 -14.39 -4.86
C TYR A 15 -9.65 -12.91 -5.06
N ALA A 16 -9.70 -12.40 -6.29
CA ALA A 16 -9.47 -10.97 -6.56
C ALA A 16 -10.51 -10.03 -5.91
N ARG A 17 -11.66 -10.56 -5.46
CA ARG A 17 -12.73 -9.80 -4.78
C ARG A 17 -12.77 -10.04 -3.26
N GLU A 18 -12.11 -11.11 -2.79
CA GLU A 18 -12.00 -11.49 -1.37
C GLU A 18 -10.68 -10.96 -0.81
N LEU A 19 -10.59 -9.62 -0.66
CA LEU A 19 -9.34 -8.91 -0.34
C LEU A 19 -8.72 -9.33 1.00
N ASP A 20 -9.52 -9.81 1.94
CA ASP A 20 -9.10 -10.36 3.23
C ASP A 20 -8.18 -11.60 3.11
N ARG A 21 -8.12 -12.21 1.92
CA ARG A 21 -7.21 -13.32 1.62
C ARG A 21 -5.79 -12.88 1.26
N ILE A 22 -5.59 -11.59 1.00
CA ILE A 22 -4.35 -11.06 0.45
C ILE A 22 -3.69 -10.20 1.52
N SER A 23 -2.42 -10.46 1.79
CA SER A 23 -1.59 -9.64 2.67
C SER A 23 -0.37 -9.12 1.90
N ILE A 24 -0.06 -7.84 2.08
CA ILE A 24 1.08 -7.16 1.46
C ILE A 24 2.11 -6.85 2.54
N ASP A 25 3.19 -7.63 2.57
CA ASP A 25 4.28 -7.43 3.53
C ASP A 25 5.29 -6.37 3.09
N ARG A 26 5.55 -6.29 1.78
CA ARG A 26 6.54 -5.39 1.19
C ARG A 26 6.05 -4.83 -0.14
N VAL A 27 6.40 -3.58 -0.39
CA VAL A 27 6.14 -2.90 -1.66
C VAL A 27 7.43 -2.25 -2.14
N SER A 28 7.67 -2.31 -3.43
CA SER A 28 8.69 -1.51 -4.11
C SER A 28 8.17 -1.21 -5.51
N LEU A 29 7.80 0.05 -5.75
CA LEU A 29 7.21 0.46 -7.02
C LEU A 29 7.67 1.83 -7.46
N THR A 30 7.44 2.09 -8.75
CA THR A 30 7.63 3.38 -9.39
C THR A 30 6.26 4.03 -9.58
N PHE A 31 6.08 5.20 -8.99
CA PHE A 31 4.86 6.00 -9.07
C PHE A 31 5.11 7.19 -10.00
N ARG A 32 4.40 7.23 -11.13
CA ARG A 32 4.42 8.39 -12.03
C ARG A 32 3.38 9.40 -11.56
N GLY A 33 3.84 10.50 -10.97
CA GLY A 33 3.02 11.65 -10.67
C GLY A 33 2.89 12.59 -11.87
N ASP A 34 2.18 13.69 -11.68
CA ASP A 34 2.01 14.70 -12.72
C ASP A 34 3.32 15.41 -13.07
N ASN A 35 4.16 15.65 -12.06
CA ASN A 35 5.39 16.45 -12.19
C ASN A 35 6.66 15.61 -12.32
N ASP A 36 6.70 14.44 -11.66
CA ASP A 36 7.88 13.59 -11.64
C ASP A 36 7.51 12.13 -11.32
N THR A 37 8.50 11.25 -11.42
CA THR A 37 8.42 9.85 -11.05
C THR A 37 9.11 9.62 -9.71
N HIS A 38 8.41 8.97 -8.79
CA HIS A 38 8.87 8.72 -7.44
C HIS A 38 8.93 7.22 -7.16
N HIS A 39 9.89 6.80 -6.35
CA HIS A 39 9.87 5.45 -5.80
C HIS A 39 9.08 5.44 -4.50
N VAL A 40 8.20 4.44 -4.35
CA VAL A 40 7.43 4.21 -3.13
C VAL A 40 7.69 2.80 -2.65
N SER A 41 7.96 2.67 -1.36
CA SER A 41 8.25 1.38 -0.73
C SER A 41 7.56 1.24 0.62
N LEU A 42 7.21 0.00 0.94
CA LEU A 42 6.87 -0.46 2.28
C LEU A 42 7.86 -1.55 2.65
N ASP A 43 8.56 -1.36 3.77
CA ASP A 43 9.38 -2.40 4.37
C ASP A 43 9.27 -2.39 5.89
N ALA A 44 9.09 -3.56 6.51
CA ALA A 44 8.97 -3.72 7.95
C ALA A 44 7.99 -2.71 8.59
N GLY A 45 6.83 -2.51 7.97
CA GLY A 45 5.80 -1.55 8.42
C GLY A 45 6.11 -0.08 8.11
N GLN A 46 7.29 0.23 7.57
CA GLN A 46 7.72 1.60 7.31
C GLN A 46 7.53 1.98 5.84
N TRP A 47 6.80 3.07 5.63
CA TRP A 47 6.65 3.68 4.33
C TRP A 47 7.81 4.61 4.00
N HIS A 48 8.15 4.66 2.71
CA HIS A 48 9.02 5.67 2.16
C HIS A 48 8.53 6.09 0.78
N CYS A 49 8.65 7.38 0.48
CA CYS A 49 8.47 7.91 -0.86
C CYS A 49 9.55 8.95 -1.15
N THR A 50 10.14 8.92 -2.35
CA THR A 50 11.20 9.84 -2.76
C THR A 50 10.69 11.22 -3.18
N CYS A 51 9.46 11.61 -2.84
CA CYS A 51 8.95 12.95 -3.13
C CYS A 51 9.20 13.90 -1.95
N HIS A 52 9.45 15.17 -2.25
CA HIS A 52 9.75 16.19 -1.25
C HIS A 52 8.67 16.35 -0.16
N TYR A 53 7.41 16.14 -0.51
CA TYR A 53 6.32 16.26 0.46
C TYR A 53 6.40 15.15 1.52
N PHE A 54 6.82 13.93 1.15
CA PHE A 54 6.99 12.83 2.08
C PHE A 54 8.10 13.10 3.09
N GLU A 55 9.23 13.67 2.64
CA GLU A 55 10.35 14.04 3.52
C GLU A 55 9.92 15.01 4.62
N SER A 56 8.97 15.90 4.31
CA SER A 56 8.50 16.93 5.25
C SER A 56 7.38 16.42 6.18
N TRP A 57 6.54 15.52 5.70
CA TRP A 57 5.26 15.18 6.37
C TRP A 57 5.08 13.70 6.68
N GLY A 58 6.05 12.83 6.36
CA GLY A 58 5.90 11.37 6.49
C GLY A 58 4.72 10.77 5.72
N ALA A 59 4.08 11.55 4.85
CA ALA A 59 2.91 11.20 4.05
C ALA A 59 2.93 12.04 2.77
N CYS A 60 2.33 11.53 1.69
CA CYS A 60 2.23 12.23 0.42
C CYS A 60 1.11 11.63 -0.44
N VAL A 61 0.69 12.32 -1.50
CA VAL A 61 -0.38 11.83 -2.40
C VAL A 61 -0.10 10.42 -2.96
N HIS A 62 1.15 10.06 -3.20
CA HIS A 62 1.54 8.73 -3.69
C HIS A 62 1.24 7.64 -2.65
N LEU A 63 1.66 7.86 -1.40
CA LEU A 63 1.33 6.95 -0.29
C LEU A 63 -0.19 6.85 -0.12
N LEU A 64 -0.90 7.98 -0.17
CA LEU A 64 -2.35 8.00 0.00
C LEU A 64 -3.12 7.28 -1.10
N ALA A 65 -2.60 7.34 -2.33
CA ALA A 65 -3.11 6.53 -3.42
C ALA A 65 -2.92 5.03 -3.12
N LEU A 66 -1.74 4.62 -2.65
CA LEU A 66 -1.49 3.21 -2.29
C LEU A 66 -2.33 2.74 -1.10
N GLN A 67 -2.54 3.57 -0.10
CA GLN A 67 -3.46 3.28 1.01
C GLN A 67 -4.87 3.01 0.50
N LYS A 68 -5.35 3.76 -0.51
CA LYS A 68 -6.66 3.54 -1.13
C LYS A 68 -6.71 2.29 -2.01
N VAL A 69 -5.62 2.00 -2.74
CA VAL A 69 -5.54 0.84 -3.64
C VAL A 69 -5.43 -0.47 -2.85
N PHE A 70 -4.60 -0.50 -1.81
CA PHE A 70 -4.34 -1.71 -1.04
C PHE A 70 -5.34 -1.90 0.12
N GLY A 71 -5.71 -0.81 0.80
CA GLY A 71 -6.71 -0.82 1.87
C GLY A 71 -6.46 -1.93 2.89
N VAL A 72 -7.45 -2.83 3.00
CA VAL A 72 -7.46 -3.94 3.96
C VAL A 72 -6.35 -4.98 3.73
N MET A 73 -5.68 -4.96 2.58
CA MET A 73 -4.56 -5.88 2.30
C MET A 73 -3.25 -5.47 2.99
N LEU A 74 -3.19 -4.25 3.52
CA LEU A 74 -2.05 -3.78 4.31
C LEU A 74 -2.15 -4.27 5.76
N PRO A 75 -1.02 -4.64 6.40
CA PRO A 75 -1.00 -4.88 7.84
C PRO A 75 -1.37 -3.59 8.59
N GLU A 76 -1.93 -3.75 9.78
CA GLU A 76 -2.51 -2.64 10.56
C GLU A 76 -1.48 -1.52 10.86
N ASP A 77 -0.23 -1.90 11.12
CA ASP A 77 0.88 -0.97 11.36
C ASP A 77 1.33 -0.20 10.11
N ALA A 78 1.05 -0.72 8.92
CA ALA A 78 1.29 -0.05 7.63
C ALA A 78 0.08 0.78 7.16
N GLN A 79 -1.04 0.79 7.88
CA GLN A 79 -2.17 1.64 7.54
C GLN A 79 -1.95 3.05 8.12
N VAL A 80 -1.72 4.03 7.25
CA VAL A 80 -1.36 5.39 7.66
C VAL A 80 -2.56 6.32 7.57
N SER A 81 -2.87 7.01 8.68
CA SER A 81 -3.80 8.14 8.69
C SER A 81 -3.06 9.46 8.50
N ILE A 82 -3.45 10.26 7.51
CA ILE A 82 -2.92 11.62 7.29
C ILE A 82 -3.18 12.52 8.50
N PHE A 83 -4.25 12.23 9.25
CA PHE A 83 -4.66 13.03 10.41
C PHE A 83 -4.00 12.57 11.71
N GLY A 84 -3.15 11.52 11.67
CA GLY A 84 -2.63 10.83 12.85
C GLY A 84 -1.21 11.20 13.28
N GLN A 85 -0.46 12.01 12.52
CA GLN A 85 0.88 12.45 12.93
C GLN A 85 0.81 13.62 13.92
N ALA A 86 0.24 13.35 15.09
CA ALA A 86 0.34 14.20 16.27
C ALA A 86 0.74 13.41 17.54
N SER A 87 1.19 12.16 17.43
CA SER A 87 1.45 11.33 18.61
C SER A 87 2.73 10.48 18.57
N ALA A 88 3.80 11.02 17.98
CA ALA A 88 5.15 10.64 18.40
C ALA A 88 5.63 11.65 19.46
N VAL A 89 5.02 11.63 20.64
CA VAL A 89 5.61 12.26 21.83
C VAL A 89 6.67 11.27 22.34
N PRO A 90 7.97 11.62 22.34
CA PRO A 90 8.97 10.77 22.99
C PRO A 90 8.65 10.77 24.49
N THR A 91 8.38 9.57 25.02
CA THR A 91 8.29 9.37 26.47
C THR A 91 9.70 9.56 27.03
N ALA A 92 9.88 10.62 27.81
CA ALA A 92 11.06 10.84 28.65
C ALA A 92 10.93 10.07 29.96
#